data_AF-A0A402C8M7-F1
#
_entry.id   AF-A0A402C8M7-F1
#
_cell.length_a   1.000
_cell.length_b   1.000
_cell.length_c   1.000
_cell.angle_alpha   90.00
_cell.angle_beta   90.00
_cell.angle_gamma   90.00
#
_symmetry.space_group_name_H-M   'P 1'
#
loop_
_entity.id
_entity.type
_entity.pdbx_description
1 polymer ?
#
loop_
_entity_poly.entity_id
_entity_poly.type
_entity_poly.pdbx_seq_one_letter_code
_entity_poly.pdbx_strand_id
1 'polypeptide(L)'
;MSISQVRATSSANVGEYVGSVATMVDALSVDWWFTPAFDVVVTLSSEIPYYRGRKAVLAWNRHFGWSLGVHGLSQGNVLVVEALGLGPAPDPARCSDRVAEMLTELAGWAPQRATGKPAPRIVHGPGAPRG
;
A
#
# COMPACT_ATOMS: atom_id res chain seq x y z
N MET A 1 -22.85 15.08 -16.72
CA MET A 1 -22.87 14.66 -15.30
C MET A 1 -22.66 13.15 -15.28
N SER A 2 -21.52 12.69 -14.75
CA SER A 2 -21.04 11.30 -14.82
C SER A 2 -21.82 10.36 -13.91
N ILE A 3 -22.51 9.40 -14.51
CA ILE A 3 -23.09 8.23 -13.83
C ILE A 3 -22.30 7.01 -14.32
N SER A 4 -21.08 6.80 -13.81
CA SER A 4 -20.32 5.58 -14.16
C SER A 4 -19.42 5.03 -13.06
N GLN A 5 -19.39 5.60 -11.85
CA GLN A 5 -18.50 5.13 -10.78
C GLN A 5 -19.19 4.31 -9.67
N VAL A 6 -20.44 3.90 -9.86
CA VAL A 6 -21.12 3.02 -8.90
C VAL A 6 -21.66 1.81 -9.64
N ARG A 7 -20.77 0.90 -10.05
CA ARG A 7 -21.18 -0.48 -10.29
C ARG A 7 -20.39 -1.38 -9.38
N ALA A 8 -21.08 -1.77 -8.31
CA ALA A 8 -20.73 -2.81 -7.37
C ALA A 8 -19.97 -3.94 -8.05
N THR A 9 -18.75 -4.14 -7.59
CA THR A 9 -17.82 -5.18 -8.00
C THR A 9 -18.38 -6.55 -7.62
N SER A 10 -18.82 -7.35 -8.60
CA SER A 10 -18.91 -8.79 -8.41
C SER A 10 -17.51 -9.35 -8.12
N SER A 11 -17.40 -10.52 -7.47
CA SER A 11 -16.10 -11.14 -7.21
C SER A 11 -15.29 -11.40 -8.48
N ALA A 12 -15.96 -11.69 -9.60
CA ALA A 12 -15.34 -11.84 -10.92
C ALA A 12 -14.68 -10.52 -11.38
N ASN A 13 -15.34 -9.38 -11.20
CA ASN A 13 -14.80 -8.07 -11.57
C ASN A 13 -13.61 -7.66 -10.70
N VAL A 14 -13.55 -8.11 -9.44
CA VAL A 14 -12.42 -7.82 -8.55
C VAL A 14 -11.17 -8.57 -8.97
N GLY A 15 -11.31 -9.86 -9.31
CA GLY A 15 -10.19 -10.69 -9.78
C GLY A 15 -9.58 -10.15 -11.07
N GLU A 16 -10.41 -9.79 -12.05
CA GLU A 16 -9.96 -9.20 -13.32
C GLU A 16 -9.27 -7.85 -13.10
N TYR A 17 -9.82 -7.01 -12.22
CA TYR A 17 -9.24 -5.71 -11.89
C TYR A 17 -7.85 -5.86 -11.25
N VAL A 18 -7.75 -6.68 -10.20
CA VAL A 18 -6.49 -6.94 -9.49
C VAL A 18 -5.47 -7.58 -10.44
N GLY A 19 -5.90 -8.52 -11.27
CA GLY A 19 -5.06 -9.13 -12.30
C GLY A 19 -4.51 -8.10 -13.29
N SER A 20 -5.35 -7.18 -13.76
CA SER A 20 -4.93 -6.10 -14.66
C SER A 20 -3.90 -5.18 -14.01
N VAL A 21 -4.10 -4.80 -12.74
CA VAL A 21 -3.11 -4.01 -11.98
C VAL A 21 -1.80 -4.80 -11.84
N ALA A 22 -1.88 -6.07 -11.43
CA ALA A 22 -0.70 -6.93 -11.23
C ALA A 22 0.12 -7.09 -12.52
N THR A 23 -0.53 -7.24 -13.68
CA THR A 23 0.16 -7.28 -14.98
C THR A 23 0.83 -5.94 -15.30
N MET A 24 0.15 -4.81 -15.07
CA MET A 24 0.69 -3.48 -15.39
C MET A 24 1.91 -3.09 -14.54
N VAL A 25 2.03 -3.66 -13.34
CA VAL A 25 3.16 -3.42 -12.42
C VAL A 25 4.21 -4.52 -12.45
N ASP A 26 4.12 -5.46 -13.40
CA ASP A 26 5.01 -6.62 -13.52
C ASP A 26 5.20 -7.38 -12.19
N ALA A 27 4.07 -7.76 -11.58
CA ALA A 27 4.04 -8.40 -10.28
C ALA A 27 4.64 -9.81 -10.29
N LEU A 28 5.37 -10.14 -9.22
CA LEU A 28 5.89 -11.48 -8.94
C LEU A 28 4.84 -12.43 -8.35
N SER A 29 3.95 -11.90 -7.49
CA SER A 29 2.88 -12.69 -6.86
C SER A 29 1.66 -11.84 -6.56
N VAL A 30 0.51 -12.50 -6.44
CA VAL A 30 -0.74 -11.93 -5.95
C VAL A 30 -1.27 -12.84 -4.85
N ASP A 31 -1.33 -12.32 -3.63
CA ASP A 31 -1.74 -13.03 -2.43
C ASP A 31 -3.07 -12.47 -1.93
N TRP A 32 -4.11 -13.31 -1.88
CA TRP A 32 -5.43 -12.93 -1.37
C TRP A 32 -5.47 -13.11 0.14
N TRP A 33 -5.85 -12.05 0.85
CA TRP A 33 -5.83 -11.99 2.30
C TRP A 33 -7.25 -11.92 2.86
N PHE A 34 -7.51 -12.69 3.91
CA PHE A 34 -8.77 -12.65 4.65
C PHE A 34 -8.64 -11.76 5.88
N THR A 35 -8.14 -10.53 5.70
CA THR A 35 -7.91 -9.58 6.79
C THR A 35 -8.77 -8.32 6.63
N PRO A 36 -9.12 -7.62 7.72
CA PRO A 36 -9.84 -6.35 7.62
C PRO A 36 -9.02 -5.22 6.98
N ALA A 37 -7.68 -5.32 7.04
CA ALA A 37 -6.79 -4.28 6.55
C ALA A 37 -6.63 -4.33 5.03
N PHE A 38 -6.36 -5.51 4.49
CA PHE A 38 -6.13 -5.70 3.06
C PHE A 38 -6.84 -6.96 2.54
N ASP A 39 -7.42 -6.82 1.35
CA ASP A 39 -8.01 -7.89 0.57
C ASP A 39 -6.94 -8.62 -0.26
N VAL A 40 -5.96 -7.87 -0.78
CA VAL A 40 -4.92 -8.37 -1.69
C VAL A 40 -3.58 -7.74 -1.38
N VAL A 41 -2.52 -8.53 -1.50
CA VAL A 41 -1.14 -8.04 -1.52
C VAL A 41 -0.47 -8.52 -2.81
N VAL A 42 0.06 -7.58 -3.58
CA VAL A 42 0.78 -7.83 -4.83
C VAL A 42 2.27 -7.58 -4.58
N THR A 43 3.12 -8.59 -4.79
CA THR A 43 4.57 -8.45 -4.60
C THR A 43 5.21 -7.98 -5.90
N LEU A 44 6.01 -6.92 -5.84
CA LEU A 44 6.71 -6.34 -7.00
C LEU A 44 8.12 -6.92 -7.13
N SER A 45 8.69 -6.83 -8.33
CA SER A 45 10.10 -7.19 -8.57
C SER A 45 11.09 -6.19 -7.95
N SER A 46 10.67 -4.95 -7.77
CA SER A 46 11.45 -3.87 -7.18
C SER A 46 11.66 -4.02 -5.67
N GLU A 47 12.77 -3.49 -5.18
CA GLU A 47 13.11 -3.44 -3.75
C GLU A 47 13.16 -1.99 -3.28
N ILE A 48 12.88 -1.77 -2.00
CA ILE A 48 13.07 -0.46 -1.38
C ILE A 48 14.33 -0.56 -0.48
N PRO A 49 15.47 0.04 -0.87
CA PRO A 49 16.75 -0.17 -0.20
C PRO A 49 16.73 0.14 1.29
N TYR A 50 16.04 1.21 1.69
CA TYR A 50 15.90 1.62 3.08
C TYR A 50 15.34 0.50 3.98
N TYR A 51 14.46 -0.35 3.44
CA TYR A 51 13.85 -1.46 4.18
C TYR A 51 14.68 -2.76 4.07
N ARG A 52 16.00 -2.64 4.01
CA ARG A 52 16.97 -3.75 3.90
C ARG A 52 16.80 -4.57 2.62
N GLY A 53 16.51 -3.92 1.50
CA GLY A 53 16.30 -4.60 0.21
C GLY A 53 15.08 -5.52 0.18
N ARG A 54 14.09 -5.32 1.07
CA ARG A 54 12.84 -6.06 0.97
C ARG A 54 12.09 -5.67 -0.30
N LYS A 55 11.45 -6.66 -0.91
CA LYS A 55 10.57 -6.45 -2.07
C LYS A 55 9.44 -5.49 -1.71
N ALA A 56 9.18 -4.56 -2.60
CA ALA A 56 8.03 -3.69 -2.52
C ALA A 56 6.75 -4.51 -2.71
N VAL A 57 5.67 -4.07 -2.07
CA VAL A 57 4.35 -4.66 -2.24
C VAL A 57 3.31 -3.56 -2.44
N LEU A 58 2.25 -3.90 -3.17
CA LEU A 58 1.02 -3.11 -3.23
C LEU A 58 -0.05 -3.84 -2.45
N ALA A 59 -0.49 -3.24 -1.35
CA ALA A 59 -1.57 -3.74 -0.54
C ALA A 59 -2.87 -3.02 -0.90
N TRP A 60 -3.89 -3.78 -1.27
CA TRP A 60 -5.18 -3.27 -1.69
C TRP A 60 -6.25 -3.51 -0.66
N ASN A 61 -7.07 -2.50 -0.44
CA ASN A 61 -8.34 -2.61 0.24
C ASN A 61 -9.43 -2.08 -0.68
N ARG A 62 -10.50 -2.86 -0.91
CA ARG A 62 -11.59 -2.49 -1.81
C ARG A 62 -12.32 -1.20 -1.42
N HIS A 63 -12.20 -0.75 -0.18
CA HIS A 63 -12.84 0.47 0.33
C HIS A 63 -11.93 1.70 0.22
N PHE A 64 -10.61 1.54 0.40
CA PHE A 64 -9.67 2.65 0.48
C PHE A 64 -8.73 2.75 -0.72
N GLY A 65 -8.42 1.63 -1.37
CA GLY A 65 -7.52 1.54 -2.51
C GLY A 65 -6.17 0.94 -2.19
N TRP A 66 -5.19 1.30 -3.01
CA TRP A 66 -3.85 0.75 -3.01
C TRP A 66 -2.91 1.54 -2.11
N SER A 67 -2.00 0.82 -1.44
CA SER A 67 -0.90 1.39 -0.66
C SER A 67 0.40 0.67 -1.00
N LEU A 68 1.47 1.45 -1.16
CA LEU A 68 2.82 0.93 -1.31
C LEU A 68 3.39 0.56 0.06
N GLY A 69 4.06 -0.58 0.12
CA GLY A 69 4.65 -1.08 1.35
C GLY A 69 5.80 -2.04 1.10
N VAL A 70 6.19 -2.73 2.18
CA VAL A 70 7.04 -3.92 2.14
C VAL A 70 6.44 -5.00 3.02
N HIS A 71 6.73 -6.27 2.73
CA HIS A 71 6.39 -7.34 3.66
C HIS A 71 7.01 -7.07 5.04
N GLY A 72 6.20 -7.26 6.08
CA GLY A 72 6.59 -7.19 7.48
C GLY A 72 7.58 -8.28 7.85
N LEU A 73 8.18 -8.17 9.04
CA LEU A 73 9.14 -9.17 9.53
C LEU A 73 8.46 -10.49 9.94
N SER A 74 7.18 -10.44 10.28
CA SER A 74 6.35 -11.61 10.52
C SER A 74 5.47 -11.90 9.31
N GLN A 75 5.17 -13.18 9.10
CA GLN A 75 4.28 -13.63 8.04
C GLN A 75 2.90 -12.96 8.14
N GLY A 76 2.32 -12.61 6.98
CA GLY A 76 0.98 -12.04 6.92
C GLY A 76 0.87 -10.59 7.38
N ASN A 77 1.98 -9.85 7.44
CA ASN A 77 1.98 -8.42 7.74
C ASN A 77 2.58 -7.61 6.60
N VAL A 78 2.00 -6.43 6.32
CA VAL A 78 2.57 -5.42 5.43
C VAL A 78 2.89 -4.18 6.25
N LEU A 79 4.11 -3.65 6.10
CA LEU A 79 4.44 -2.31 6.55
C LEU A 79 4.08 -1.34 5.42
N VAL A 80 3.02 -0.56 5.62
CA VAL A 80 2.64 0.49 4.68
C VAL A 80 3.65 1.63 4.77
N VAL A 81 4.15 2.04 3.61
CA VAL A 81 5.01 3.21 3.46
C VAL A 81 4.13 4.41 3.14
N GLU A 82 3.28 4.31 2.11
CA GLU A 82 2.45 5.41 1.66
C GLU A 82 1.26 4.92 0.82
N ALA A 83 0.12 5.62 0.90
CA ALA A 83 -1.06 5.33 0.09
C ALA A 83 -0.94 5.96 -1.31
N LEU A 84 -1.44 5.29 -2.35
CA LEU A 84 -1.38 5.84 -3.72
C LEU A 84 -2.30 7.06 -3.89
N GLY A 85 -3.35 7.19 -3.07
CA GLY A 85 -4.27 8.34 -3.12
C GLY A 85 -5.19 8.38 -4.35
N LEU A 86 -5.32 7.28 -5.08
CA LEU A 86 -6.09 7.20 -6.34
C LEU A 86 -7.53 6.66 -6.16
N GLY A 87 -7.92 6.34 -4.93
CA GLY A 87 -9.20 5.72 -4.61
C GLY A 87 -9.20 4.19 -4.72
N PRO A 88 -10.37 3.55 -4.55
CA PRO A 88 -10.48 2.10 -4.38
C PRO A 88 -10.19 1.30 -5.65
N ALA A 89 -10.57 1.78 -6.83
CA ALA A 89 -10.36 1.06 -8.09
C ALA A 89 -9.96 2.02 -9.22
N PRO A 90 -8.77 2.65 -9.15
CA PRO A 90 -8.26 3.47 -10.24
C PRO A 90 -7.99 2.65 -11.49
N ASP A 91 -7.88 3.33 -12.63
CA ASP A 91 -7.36 2.73 -13.86
C ASP A 91 -5.99 2.04 -13.61
N PRO A 92 -5.77 0.80 -14.10
CA PRO A 92 -4.54 0.06 -13.86
C PRO A 92 -3.27 0.76 -14.35
N ALA A 93 -3.31 1.50 -15.46
CA ALA A 93 -2.14 2.23 -15.95
C ALA A 93 -1.76 3.36 -14.99
N ARG A 94 -2.76 4.10 -14.50
CA ARG A 94 -2.54 5.14 -13.48
C ARG A 94 -1.98 4.58 -12.17
N CYS A 95 -2.37 3.36 -11.80
CA CYS A 95 -1.79 2.67 -10.65
C CYS A 95 -0.30 2.42 -10.88
N SER A 96 0.06 1.86 -12.04
CA SER A 96 1.46 1.57 -12.40
C SER A 96 2.33 2.82 -12.46
N ASP A 97 1.87 3.88 -13.12
CA ASP A 97 2.59 5.15 -13.22
C ASP A 97 2.90 5.73 -11.82
N ARG A 98 1.89 5.73 -10.92
CA ARG A 98 2.05 6.25 -9.57
C ARG A 98 3.02 5.40 -8.74
N VAL A 99 3.01 4.08 -8.93
CA VAL A 99 3.94 3.17 -8.23
C VAL A 99 5.37 3.40 -8.70
N ALA A 100 5.59 3.55 -10.00
CA ALA A 100 6.91 3.86 -10.55
C ALA A 100 7.46 5.19 -10.03
N GLU A 101 6.61 6.22 -9.95
CA GLU A 101 6.94 7.52 -9.35
C GLU A 101 7.39 7.35 -7.89
N MET A 102 6.58 6.70 -7.05
CA MET A 102 6.88 6.51 -5.62
C MET A 102 8.13 5.66 -5.39
N LEU A 103 8.35 4.61 -6.18
CA LEU A 103 9.57 3.80 -6.09
C LEU A 103 10.82 4.60 -6.47
N THR A 104 10.71 5.49 -7.45
CA THR A 104 11.80 6.40 -7.85
C THR A 104 12.13 7.37 -6.73
N GLU A 105 11.11 7.97 -6.09
CA GLU A 105 11.28 8.86 -4.94
C GLU A 105 11.93 8.14 -3.76
N LEU A 106 11.48 6.92 -3.44
CA LEU A 106 12.01 6.12 -2.35
C LEU A 106 13.43 5.60 -2.61
N ALA A 107 13.81 5.32 -3.86
CA ALA A 107 15.16 4.90 -4.20
C ALA A 107 16.19 5.99 -3.92
N GLY A 108 15.81 7.26 -4.11
CA GLY A 108 16.66 8.43 -3.80
C GLY A 108 16.57 8.88 -2.33
N TRP A 109 15.66 8.30 -1.55
CA TRP A 109 15.41 8.75 -0.19
C TRP A 109 16.40 8.16 0.82
N ALA A 110 17.12 9.04 1.51
CA ALA A 110 17.90 8.72 2.69
C ALA A 110 17.29 9.44 3.90
N PRO A 111 16.81 8.74 4.93
CA PRO A 111 16.33 9.41 6.13
C PRO A 111 17.47 10.18 6.77
N GLN A 112 17.23 11.46 7.04
CA GLN A 112 18.06 12.26 7.93
C GLN A 112 18.10 11.53 9.28
N ARG A 113 19.30 11.25 9.81
CA ARG A 113 19.42 10.77 11.21
C ARG A 113 18.63 11.75 12.07
N ALA A 114 17.72 11.25 12.91
CA ALA A 114 16.91 12.08 13.77
C ALA A 114 17.82 13.00 14.62
N THR A 115 17.96 14.25 14.19
CA THR A 115 18.73 15.27 14.88
C THR A 115 17.87 15.78 16.03
N GLY A 116 17.96 15.12 17.18
CA GLY A 116 17.62 15.68 18.50
C GLY A 116 16.20 16.22 18.72
N LYS A 117 15.26 16.07 17.78
CA LYS A 117 13.90 16.59 17.94
C LYS A 117 13.20 15.78 19.04
N PRO A 118 12.73 16.42 20.12
CA PRO A 118 12.04 15.70 21.19
C PRO A 118 10.83 14.97 20.63
N ALA A 119 10.62 13.72 21.04
CA ALA A 119 9.44 12.97 20.66
C ALA A 119 8.16 13.75 21.08
N PRO A 120 7.06 13.66 20.31
CA PRO A 120 5.80 14.26 20.70
C PRO A 120 5.39 13.80 22.10
N ARG A 121 5.04 14.75 22.97
CA ARG A 121 4.53 14.43 24.32
C ARG A 121 3.10 13.90 24.19
N ILE A 122 2.91 12.63 24.49
CA ILE A 122 1.56 12.05 24.61
C ILE A 122 0.98 12.53 25.95
N VAL A 123 -0.13 13.26 25.90
CA VAL A 123 -0.88 13.67 27.09
C VAL A 123 -2.18 12.89 27.12
N HIS A 124 -2.34 12.04 28.12
CA HIS A 124 -3.60 11.35 28.36
C HIS A 124 -4.56 12.29 29.12
N GLY A 125 -5.80 12.41 28.63
CA GLY A 125 -6.84 13.20 29.30
C GLY A 125 -7.24 12.60 30.66
N PRO A 126 -7.89 13.39 31.54
CA PRO A 126 -8.38 12.86 32.82
C PRO A 126 -9.38 11.71 32.56
N GLY A 127 -9.07 10.51 33.05
CA GLY A 127 -9.90 9.31 32.89
C GLY A 127 -9.35 8.27 31.89
N ALA A 128 -8.23 8.53 31.23
CA ALA A 128 -7.57 7.50 30.43
C ALA A 128 -7.05 6.36 31.33
N PRO A 129 -7.22 5.08 30.95
CA PRO A 129 -6.64 3.97 31.68
C PRO A 129 -5.13 4.16 31.75
N ARG A 130 -4.58 4.12 32.96
CA ARG A 130 -3.13 4.01 33.15
C ARG A 130 -2.76 2.57 32.83
N GLY A 131 -2.12 2.37 31.68
CA GLY A 131 -1.38 1.14 31.42
C GLY A 131 -0.19 1.00 32.37
#